data_AF-A0A7H8SHT9-F1
#
_entry.id   AF-A0A7H8SHT9-F1
#
_cell.length_a   1.000
_cell.length_b   1.000
_cell.length_c   1.000
_cell.angle_alpha   90.00
_cell.angle_beta   90.00
_cell.angle_gamma   90.00
#
_symmetry.space_group_name_H-M   'P 1'
#
loop_
_entity.id
_entity.type
_entity.pdbx_description
1 polymer ?
#
loop_
_entity_poly.entity_id
_entity_poly.type
_entity_poly.pdbx_seq_one_letter_code
_entity_poly.pdbx_strand_id
1 'polypeptide(L)'
;MKKTLISLLLLSSTLAYANNSDSPQTINVGKKAIQSTIKGHIFWVEADDGKQYRHRVINYHDFKYNLDEGPSHNYFITLRLKDIDDPETQTIDCKTSLNYDYPTGDIDYPDSIDFRWCQINEF
;
A
#
# COMPACT_ATOMS: atom_id res chain seq x y z
N MET A 1 -67.04 27.15 22.38
CA MET A 1 -66.21 26.24 23.21
C MET A 1 -66.06 24.90 22.49
N LYS A 2 -64.85 24.57 22.03
CA LYS A 2 -64.18 23.26 22.10
C LYS A 2 -62.99 23.29 21.13
N LYS A 3 -61.80 23.31 21.72
CA LYS A 3 -60.52 23.08 21.05
C LYS A 3 -60.43 21.61 20.70
N THR A 4 -59.99 21.28 19.50
CA THR A 4 -59.42 19.95 19.23
C THR A 4 -58.28 20.14 18.24
N LEU A 5 -57.09 20.37 18.81
CA LEU A 5 -55.81 20.13 18.14
C LEU A 5 -55.64 18.61 18.04
N ILE A 6 -55.47 18.07 16.84
CA ILE A 6 -54.94 16.72 16.66
C ILE A 6 -53.75 16.80 15.69
N SER A 7 -52.58 16.71 16.33
CA SER A 7 -51.30 16.19 15.90
C SER A 7 -51.05 16.00 14.40
N LEU A 8 -50.13 16.83 13.90
CA LEU A 8 -49.25 16.53 12.78
C LEU A 8 -48.47 15.23 13.07
N LEU A 9 -48.70 14.16 12.30
CA LEU A 9 -47.76 13.05 12.19
C LEU A 9 -47.01 13.21 10.87
N LEU A 10 -45.88 13.92 10.92
CA LEU A 10 -44.85 13.84 9.90
C LEU A 10 -44.19 12.46 10.08
N LEU A 11 -44.52 11.50 9.21
CA LEU A 11 -43.71 10.30 9.04
C LEU A 11 -42.41 10.74 8.37
N SER A 12 -41.44 11.16 9.17
CA SER A 12 -40.06 11.33 8.76
C SER A 12 -39.49 9.94 8.47
N SER A 13 -39.61 9.48 7.23
CA SER A 13 -38.86 8.33 6.73
C SER A 13 -37.38 8.69 6.74
N THR A 14 -36.72 8.55 7.88
CA THR A 14 -35.26 8.59 7.91
C THR A 14 -34.79 7.34 7.20
N LEU A 15 -34.48 7.47 5.91
CA LEU A 15 -33.58 6.57 5.20
C LEU A 15 -32.25 6.62 5.96
N ALA A 16 -32.07 5.67 6.87
CA ALA A 16 -30.76 5.38 7.43
C ALA A 16 -29.94 4.79 6.28
N TYR A 17 -29.27 5.66 5.52
CA TYR A 17 -28.08 5.25 4.80
C TYR A 17 -27.06 4.89 5.88
N ALA A 18 -26.99 3.61 6.19
CA ALA A 18 -25.80 3.04 6.82
C ALA A 18 -24.66 3.22 5.82
N ASN A 19 -23.97 4.36 5.90
CA ASN A 19 -22.61 4.47 5.42
C ASN A 19 -21.76 3.56 6.31
N ASN A 20 -21.80 2.25 6.05
CA ASN A 20 -20.74 1.35 6.47
C ASN A 20 -19.52 1.77 5.65
N SER A 21 -18.75 2.71 6.19
CA SER A 21 -17.41 3.02 5.67
C SER A 21 -16.53 1.82 5.98
N ASP A 22 -16.57 0.81 5.10
CA ASP A 22 -15.67 -0.34 5.10
C ASP A 22 -14.25 0.11 4.71
N SER A 23 -13.51 0.85 5.56
CA SER A 23 -12.08 1.06 5.26
C SER A 23 -11.14 1.51 6.38
N PRO A 24 -11.20 0.90 7.57
CA PRO A 24 -9.96 0.74 8.36
C PRO A 24 -9.44 -0.71 8.42
N GLN A 25 -10.30 -1.69 8.18
CA GLN A 25 -9.91 -3.11 8.26
C GLN A 25 -9.19 -3.57 6.98
N THR A 26 -9.70 -3.17 5.83
CA THR A 26 -9.19 -3.52 4.49
C THR A 26 -7.73 -3.08 4.29
N ILE A 27 -7.38 -1.86 4.73
CA ILE A 27 -6.01 -1.33 4.73
C ILE A 27 -5.06 -2.17 5.62
N ASN A 28 -5.54 -2.64 6.77
CA ASN A 28 -4.73 -3.49 7.64
C ASN A 28 -4.48 -4.87 7.03
N VAL A 29 -5.45 -5.41 6.27
CA VAL A 29 -5.29 -6.68 5.54
C VAL A 29 -4.22 -6.53 4.46
N GLY A 30 -4.33 -5.53 3.59
CA GLY A 30 -3.34 -5.31 2.52
C GLY A 30 -1.93 -5.06 3.04
N LYS A 31 -1.80 -4.27 4.12
CA LYS A 31 -0.50 -4.04 4.77
C LYS A 31 0.12 -5.35 5.28
N LYS A 32 -0.67 -6.21 5.93
CA LYS A 32 -0.19 -7.52 6.42
C LYS A 32 0.20 -8.45 5.27
N ALA A 33 -0.57 -8.47 4.19
CA ALA A 33 -0.25 -9.26 3.01
C ALA A 33 1.12 -8.86 2.44
N ILE A 34 1.34 -7.57 2.14
CA ILE A 34 2.63 -7.07 1.64
C ILE A 34 3.77 -7.40 2.59
N GLN A 35 3.59 -7.16 3.90
CA GLN A 35 4.60 -7.46 4.90
C GLN A 35 5.03 -8.93 4.93
N SER A 36 4.09 -9.86 4.64
CA SER A 36 4.35 -11.30 4.63
C SER A 36 5.05 -11.80 3.38
N THR A 37 4.86 -11.16 2.22
CA THR A 37 5.35 -11.66 0.93
C THR A 37 6.63 -11.00 0.46
N ILE A 38 6.91 -9.77 0.90
CA ILE A 38 7.98 -8.97 0.29
C ILE A 38 9.39 -9.34 0.74
N LYS A 39 9.55 -9.89 1.95
CA LYS A 39 10.88 -10.22 2.47
C LYS A 39 11.49 -11.34 1.64
N GLY A 40 12.69 -11.12 1.11
CA GLY A 40 13.37 -12.07 0.21
C GLY A 40 12.93 -11.97 -1.25
N HIS A 41 11.94 -11.14 -1.59
CA HIS A 41 11.59 -10.85 -2.99
C HIS A 41 12.78 -10.22 -3.71
N ILE A 42 12.87 -10.45 -5.03
CA ILE A 42 13.96 -9.94 -5.87
C ILE A 42 13.40 -8.85 -6.76
N PHE A 43 14.00 -7.65 -6.69
CA PHE A 43 13.70 -6.56 -7.61
C PHE A 43 14.87 -6.33 -8.56
N TRP A 44 14.54 -5.94 -9.78
CA TRP A 44 15.51 -5.33 -10.68
C TRP A 44 15.63 -3.85 -10.34
N VAL A 45 16.85 -3.38 -10.14
CA VAL A 45 17.14 -1.96 -9.93
C VAL A 45 17.83 -1.44 -11.18
N GLU A 46 17.21 -0.48 -11.86
CA GLU A 46 17.72 0.13 -13.08
C GLU A 46 18.60 1.34 -12.75
N ALA A 47 19.88 1.25 -13.09
CA ALA A 47 20.84 2.33 -12.89
C ALA A 47 20.75 3.39 -13.99
N ASP A 48 21.39 4.55 -13.76
CA ASP A 48 21.42 5.67 -14.71
C ASP A 48 22.03 5.33 -16.08
N ASP A 49 22.83 4.26 -16.16
CA ASP A 49 23.42 3.74 -17.41
C ASP A 49 22.49 2.79 -18.19
N GLY A 50 21.24 2.61 -17.72
CA GLY A 50 20.24 1.73 -18.31
C GLY A 50 20.45 0.24 -18.03
N LYS A 51 21.44 -0.12 -17.21
CA LYS A 51 21.64 -1.52 -16.79
C LYS A 51 20.77 -1.83 -15.59
N GLN A 52 20.35 -3.09 -15.51
CA GLN A 52 19.55 -3.60 -14.42
C GLN A 52 20.34 -4.57 -13.56
N TYR A 53 20.22 -4.41 -12.24
CA TYR A 53 20.94 -5.20 -11.24
C TYR A 53 19.94 -5.88 -10.31
N ARG A 54 20.17 -7.15 -9.99
CA ARG A 54 19.25 -7.92 -9.15
C ARG A 54 19.54 -7.70 -7.69
N HIS A 55 18.54 -7.24 -6.97
CA HIS A 55 18.65 -7.02 -5.55
C HIS A 55 17.59 -7.80 -4.78
N ARG A 56 17.97 -8.38 -3.65
CA ARG A 56 17.05 -9.04 -2.73
C ARG A 56 16.63 -8.10 -1.61
N VAL A 57 15.34 -8.11 -1.28
CA VAL A 57 14.81 -7.42 -0.09
C VAL A 57 15.32 -8.12 1.17
N ILE A 58 16.08 -7.39 1.99
CA ILE A 58 16.54 -7.87 3.30
C ILE A 58 15.73 -7.26 4.45
N ASN A 59 15.18 -6.05 4.26
CA ASN A 59 14.32 -5.37 5.21
C ASN A 59 13.40 -4.37 4.50
N TYR A 60 12.43 -3.80 5.22
CA TYR A 60 11.54 -2.75 4.72
C TYR A 60 11.11 -1.80 5.84
N HIS A 61 10.69 -0.58 5.50
CA HIS A 61 10.11 0.38 6.43
C HIS A 61 9.26 1.44 5.72
N ASP A 62 8.75 2.41 6.50
CA ASP A 62 8.01 3.59 6.02
C ASP A 62 6.75 3.32 5.20
N PHE A 63 6.00 2.28 5.56
CA PHE A 63 4.69 2.02 4.96
C PHE A 63 3.76 3.24 5.09
N LYS A 64 3.43 3.81 3.94
CA LYS A 64 2.42 4.85 3.75
C LYS A 64 1.44 4.37 2.70
N TYR A 65 0.25 4.96 2.68
CA TYR A 65 -0.79 4.59 1.75
C TYR A 65 -1.69 5.78 1.43
N ASN A 66 -2.31 5.75 0.26
CA ASN A 66 -3.33 6.74 -0.13
C ASN A 66 -4.71 6.15 0.12
N LEU A 67 -5.59 6.88 0.81
CA LEU A 67 -6.97 6.49 1.13
C LEU A 67 -7.92 6.48 -0.09
N ASP A 68 -7.44 6.12 -1.28
CA ASP A 68 -8.32 5.99 -2.43
C ASP A 68 -9.33 4.86 -2.16
N GLU A 69 -10.62 5.22 -2.16
CA GLU A 69 -11.76 4.34 -1.88
C GLU A 69 -12.04 3.39 -3.06
N GLY A 70 -11.05 2.57 -3.41
CA GLY A 70 -11.07 1.63 -4.53
C GLY A 70 -10.94 0.15 -4.12
N PRO A 71 -11.21 -0.78 -5.06
CA PRO A 71 -11.02 -2.22 -4.86
C PRO A 71 -9.53 -2.62 -4.78
N SER A 72 -8.62 -1.74 -5.16
CA SER A 72 -7.18 -1.94 -5.03
C SER A 72 -6.55 -0.76 -4.31
N HIS A 73 -5.40 -0.99 -3.69
CA HIS A 73 -4.78 -0.01 -2.81
C HIS A 73 -3.27 0.04 -2.94
N ASN A 74 -2.76 1.25 -3.14
CA ASN A 74 -1.34 1.50 -3.32
C ASN A 74 -0.65 1.83 -1.99
N TYR A 75 0.39 1.06 -1.67
CA TYR A 75 1.28 1.27 -0.53
C TYR A 75 2.63 1.79 -1.03
N PHE A 76 3.04 2.93 -0.50
CA PHE A 76 4.39 3.44 -0.65
C PHE A 76 5.27 2.86 0.47
N ILE A 77 6.41 2.31 0.10
CA ILE A 77 7.30 1.59 1.01
C ILE A 77 8.76 1.88 0.66
N THR A 78 9.62 1.87 1.67
CA THR A 78 11.07 1.85 1.47
C THR A 78 11.57 0.43 1.64
N LEU A 79 12.24 -0.10 0.61
CA LEU A 79 12.85 -1.43 0.63
C LEU A 79 14.33 -1.30 0.89
N ARG A 80 14.83 -2.04 1.88
CA ARG A 80 16.26 -2.26 2.02
C ARG A 80 16.69 -3.45 1.18
N LEU A 81 17.52 -3.16 0.21
CA LEU A 81 17.95 -4.06 -0.85
C LEU A 81 19.44 -4.37 -0.71
N LYS A 82 19.80 -5.60 -1.09
CA LYS A 82 21.18 -6.08 -1.15
C LYS A 82 21.43 -6.72 -2.52
N ASP A 83 22.53 -6.37 -3.16
CA ASP A 83 22.93 -6.99 -4.43
C ASP A 83 23.14 -8.50 -4.23
N ILE A 84 22.57 -9.29 -5.14
CA ILE A 84 22.62 -10.75 -5.11
C ILE A 84 23.91 -11.27 -5.74
N ASP A 85 24.39 -10.57 -6.77
CA ASP A 85 25.53 -10.95 -7.58
C ASP A 85 26.85 -10.43 -6.97
N ASP A 86 26.79 -9.39 -6.13
CA ASP A 86 27.91 -8.93 -5.29
C ASP A 86 27.47 -8.59 -3.85
N PRO A 87 27.38 -9.60 -2.96
CA PRO A 87 26.90 -9.40 -1.59
C PRO A 87 27.90 -8.67 -0.68
N GLU A 88 29.08 -8.28 -1.14
CA GLU A 88 30.00 -7.45 -0.37
C GLU A 88 29.67 -5.95 -0.54
N THR A 89 28.84 -5.59 -1.51
CA THR A 89 28.39 -4.21 -1.76
C THR A 89 27.57 -3.61 -0.62
N GLN A 90 27.47 -2.29 -0.56
CA GLN A 90 26.62 -1.61 0.41
C GLN A 90 25.13 -1.94 0.17
N THR A 91 24.31 -1.82 1.22
CA THR A 91 22.85 -1.93 1.04
C THR A 91 22.30 -0.62 0.50
N ILE A 92 21.23 -0.69 -0.29
CA ILE A 92 20.53 0.49 -0.77
C ILE A 92 19.10 0.49 -0.24
N ASP A 93 18.60 1.65 0.16
CA ASP A 93 17.19 1.85 0.51
C ASP A 93 16.48 2.49 -0.68
N CYS A 94 15.54 1.77 -1.29
CA CYS A 94 14.81 2.23 -2.47
C CYS A 94 13.34 2.46 -2.15
N LYS A 95 12.82 3.64 -2.50
CA LYS A 95 11.38 3.93 -2.41
C LYS A 95 10.67 3.31 -3.59
N THR A 96 9.55 2.66 -3.32
CA THR A 96 8.70 2.06 -4.34
C THR A 96 7.24 2.07 -3.92
N SER A 97 6.36 1.66 -4.82
CA SER A 97 4.93 1.49 -4.59
C SER A 97 4.49 0.08 -4.95
N LEU A 98 3.61 -0.50 -4.15
CA LEU A 98 3.01 -1.81 -4.37
C LEU A 98 1.51 -1.71 -4.31
N ASN A 99 0.80 -2.38 -5.23
CA ASN A 99 -0.65 -2.40 -5.21
C ASN A 99 -1.15 -3.73 -4.61
N TYR A 100 -2.08 -3.67 -3.67
CA TYR A 100 -2.81 -4.82 -3.18
C TYR A 100 -4.25 -4.80 -3.70
N ASP A 101 -4.65 -5.83 -4.43
CA ASP A 101 -5.99 -5.97 -4.97
C ASP A 101 -6.87 -6.77 -4.00
N TYR A 102 -7.86 -6.13 -3.39
CA TYR A 102 -8.69 -6.74 -2.35
C TYR A 102 -9.51 -7.95 -2.82
N PRO A 103 -10.14 -7.93 -4.02
CA PRO A 103 -10.94 -9.04 -4.52
C PRO A 103 -10.15 -10.33 -4.77
N THR A 104 -8.91 -10.22 -5.24
CA THR A 104 -8.07 -11.39 -5.56
C THR A 104 -7.09 -11.73 -4.45
N GLY A 105 -6.73 -10.74 -3.62
CA GLY A 105 -5.67 -10.85 -2.63
C GLY A 105 -4.27 -10.78 -3.25
N ASP A 106 -4.15 -10.35 -4.51
CA ASP A 106 -2.89 -10.29 -5.23
C ASP A 106 -2.10 -9.03 -4.86
N ILE A 107 -0.78 -9.14 -5.00
CA ILE A 107 0.15 -8.01 -4.87
C ILE A 107 0.81 -7.79 -6.22
N ASP A 108 0.60 -6.61 -6.77
CA ASP A 108 1.26 -6.14 -7.97
C ASP A 108 2.55 -5.40 -7.60
N TYR A 109 3.65 -5.87 -8.17
CA TYR A 109 4.99 -5.33 -7.96
C TYR A 109 5.40 -4.55 -9.22
N PRO A 110 6.12 -3.43 -9.08
CA PRO A 110 6.74 -2.82 -10.24
C PRO A 110 7.80 -3.75 -10.83
N ASP A 111 7.87 -3.80 -12.16
CA ASP A 111 8.84 -4.62 -12.90
C ASP A 111 10.30 -4.27 -12.54
N SER A 112 10.55 -2.99 -12.26
CA SER A 112 11.86 -2.49 -11.83
C SER A 112 11.72 -1.27 -10.92
N ILE A 113 12.78 -1.00 -10.16
CA ILE A 113 12.92 0.22 -9.36
C ILE A 113 14.03 1.06 -9.96
N ASP A 114 13.71 2.30 -10.32
CA ASP A 114 14.69 3.26 -10.81
C ASP A 114 15.62 3.69 -9.66
N PHE A 115 16.93 3.59 -9.90
CA PHE A 115 17.98 3.85 -8.92
C PHE A 115 17.95 5.28 -8.35
N ARG A 116 17.34 6.24 -9.06
CA ARG A 116 17.16 7.62 -8.57
C ARG A 116 16.24 7.70 -7.35
N TRP A 117 15.43 6.67 -7.11
CA TRP A 117 14.62 6.52 -5.91
C TRP A 117 15.32 5.75 -4.78
N CYS A 118 16.60 5.41 -4.99
CA CYS A 118 17.43 4.70 -4.04
C CYS A 118 18.43 5.63 -3.35
N GLN A 119 18.75 5.30 -2.11
CA GLN A 119 19.81 5.93 -1.34
C GLN A 119 20.78 4.84 -0.87
N ILE A 120 22.07 5.06 -1.09
CA ILE A 120 23.11 4.16 -0.63
C ILE A 120 23.27 4.35 0.88
N ASN A 121 23.27 3.24 1.62
CA ASN A 121 23.54 3.24 3.05
C ASN A 121 24.97 2.79 3.31
N GLU A 122 25.82 3.76 3.67
CA GLU A 122 27.13 3.47 4.26
C GLU A 122 26.91 2.99 5.70
N PHE A 123 27.52 1.86 6.05
CA PHE A 123 27.50 1.32 7.41
C PHE A 123 28.28 2.21 8.38
#